data_AF-A0A374BIW5-F1
#
_entry.id   AF-A0A374BIW5-F1
#
_cell.length_a   1.000
_cell.length_b   1.000
_cell.length_c   1.000
_cell.angle_alpha   90.00
_cell.angle_beta   90.00
_cell.angle_gamma   90.00
#
_symmetry.space_group_name_H-M   'P 1'
#
loop_
_entity.id
_entity.type
_entity.pdbx_description
1 polymer ?
#
loop_
_entity_poly.entity_id
_entity_poly.type
_entity_poly.pdbx_seq_one_letter_code
_entity_poly.pdbx_strand_id
1 'polypeptide(L)'
;MNEKQMIFIGALVVAFIAFLVVVNLLDNKSLNGIKAKKVGDGQHGTARWATKSEIKQTFIPLPFEPEKWRKGVALPTVQGTVVGCRGSGKKTVALVDTGDVHTLMVGAAGVGKTAYFLYPNIELACASGMSFVSTDTKGDIARNYGTIASKHYGYNVSVL
;
A
#
# COMPACT_ATOMS: atom_id res chain seq x y z
N MET A 1 -45.61 -0.02 -48.53
CA MET A 1 -44.84 -1.08 -47.85
C MET A 1 -45.83 -2.14 -47.41
N ASN A 2 -45.63 -3.41 -47.79
CA ASN A 2 -46.61 -4.46 -47.51
C ASN A 2 -46.65 -4.76 -46.00
N GLU A 3 -47.80 -5.11 -45.43
CA GLU A 3 -47.96 -5.33 -43.99
C GLU A 3 -46.95 -6.36 -43.44
N LYS A 4 -46.69 -7.42 -44.22
CA LYS A 4 -45.67 -8.43 -43.94
C LYS A 4 -44.25 -7.86 -43.90
N GLN A 5 -43.94 -6.85 -44.70
CA GLN A 5 -42.62 -6.19 -44.71
C GLN A 5 -42.45 -5.29 -43.47
N MET A 6 -43.50 -4.60 -43.03
CA MET A 6 -43.49 -3.78 -41.82
C MET A 6 -43.25 -4.64 -40.56
N ILE A 7 -43.93 -5.80 -40.47
CA ILE A 7 -43.76 -6.75 -39.36
C ILE A 7 -42.35 -7.33 -39.35
N PHE A 8 -41.81 -7.69 -40.52
CA PHE A 8 -40.46 -8.24 -40.64
C PHE A 8 -39.38 -7.23 -40.23
N ILE A 9 -39.51 -5.97 -40.65
CA ILE A 9 -38.60 -4.88 -40.26
C ILE A 9 -38.70 -4.62 -38.75
N GLY A 10 -39.92 -4.59 -38.19
CA GLY A 10 -40.11 -4.44 -36.75
C GLY A 10 -39.43 -5.53 -35.93
N ALA A 11 -39.55 -6.79 -36.36
CA ALA A 11 -38.89 -7.92 -35.70
C ALA A 11 -37.35 -7.81 -35.74
N LEU A 12 -36.78 -7.37 -36.87
CA LEU A 12 -35.33 -7.18 -37.00
C LEU A 12 -34.80 -6.07 -36.09
N VAL A 13 -35.53 -4.96 -35.94
CA VAL A 13 -35.14 -3.86 -35.06
C VAL A 13 -35.16 -4.31 -33.59
N VAL A 14 -36.19 -5.06 -33.18
CA VAL A 14 -36.26 -5.60 -31.82
C VAL A 14 -35.12 -6.58 -31.54
N ALA A 15 -34.81 -7.47 -32.49
CA ALA A 15 -33.69 -8.41 -32.37
C ALA A 15 -32.34 -7.67 -32.27
N PHE A 16 -32.16 -6.59 -33.02
CA PHE A 16 -30.94 -5.78 -32.98
C PHE A 16 -30.77 -5.03 -31.66
N ILE A 17 -31.86 -4.46 -31.12
CA ILE A 17 -31.85 -3.80 -29.80
C ILE A 17 -31.55 -4.83 -28.70
N ALA A 18 -32.18 -6.01 -28.74
CA ALA A 18 -31.91 -7.08 -27.80
C ALA A 18 -30.44 -7.54 -27.85
N PHE A 19 -29.88 -7.65 -29.06
CA PHE A 19 -28.47 -7.97 -29.25
C PHE A 19 -27.54 -6.90 -28.63
N LEU A 20 -27.82 -5.61 -28.86
CA LEU A 20 -27.03 -4.52 -28.26
C LEU A 20 -27.07 -4.52 -26.73
N VAL A 21 -28.24 -4.80 -26.13
CA VAL A 21 -28.38 -4.92 -24.67
C VAL A 21 -27.56 -6.09 -24.13
N VAL A 22 -27.60 -7.26 -24.79
CA VAL A 22 -26.83 -8.44 -24.40
C VAL A 22 -25.33 -8.17 -24.49
N VAL A 23 -24.85 -7.56 -25.58
CA VAL A 23 -23.43 -7.23 -25.76
C VAL A 23 -22.96 -6.25 -24.67
N ASN A 24 -23.74 -5.21 -24.36
CA ASN A 24 -23.37 -4.23 -23.33
C ASN A 24 -23.34 -4.84 -21.91
N LEU A 25 -24.23 -5.81 -21.64
CA LEU A 25 -24.22 -6.57 -20.39
C LEU A 25 -23.03 -7.55 -20.29
N LEU A 26 -22.57 -8.10 -21.42
CA LEU A 26 -21.42 -9.01 -21.49
C LEU A 26 -20.08 -8.26 -21.41
N ASP A 27 -19.95 -7.13 -22.10
CA ASP A 27 -18.71 -6.32 -22.10
C ASP A 27 -18.40 -5.75 -20.70
N ASN A 28 -19.43 -5.39 -19.93
CA ASN A 28 -19.25 -4.94 -18.55
C ASN A 28 -18.83 -6.04 -17.57
N LYS A 29 -18.77 -7.33 -17.99
CA LYS A 29 -18.52 -8.44 -17.06
C LYS A 29 -17.25 -9.26 -17.27
N SER A 30 -16.47 -9.18 -18.36
CA SER A 30 -15.53 -10.30 -18.59
C SER A 30 -14.21 -10.07 -19.31
N LEU A 31 -13.64 -8.86 -19.35
CA LEU A 31 -12.20 -8.74 -19.65
C LEU A 31 -11.32 -9.05 -18.42
N ASN A 32 -11.82 -8.74 -17.22
CA ASN A 32 -11.10 -9.02 -15.96
C ASN A 32 -11.25 -10.48 -15.48
N GLY A 33 -12.28 -11.21 -15.93
CA GLY A 33 -12.52 -12.61 -15.53
C GLY A 33 -11.70 -13.64 -16.32
N ILE A 34 -11.53 -13.43 -17.63
CA ILE A 34 -10.87 -14.41 -18.52
C ILE A 34 -9.35 -14.43 -18.33
N LYS A 35 -8.75 -13.32 -17.87
CA LYS A 35 -7.31 -13.26 -17.50
C LYS A 35 -7.01 -13.66 -16.05
N ALA A 36 -8.04 -13.95 -15.24
CA ALA A 36 -7.88 -14.26 -13.82
C ALA A 36 -7.71 -15.76 -13.52
N LYS A 37 -7.60 -16.63 -14.54
CA LYS A 37 -7.19 -18.02 -14.31
C LYS A 37 -5.72 -18.00 -13.89
N LYS A 38 -5.46 -18.15 -12.59
CA LYS A 38 -4.12 -18.34 -12.05
C LYS A 38 -3.48 -19.51 -12.81
N VAL A 39 -2.44 -19.22 -13.58
CA VAL A 39 -1.61 -20.25 -14.21
C VAL A 39 -0.82 -20.96 -13.11
N GLY A 40 -0.93 -22.29 -13.06
CA GLY A 40 -0.26 -23.14 -12.07
C GLY A 40 -1.26 -23.87 -11.16
N ASP A 41 -1.46 -25.16 -11.41
CA ASP A 41 -2.26 -26.08 -10.58
C ASP A 41 -1.53 -26.45 -9.27
N GLY A 42 -0.94 -25.46 -8.57
CA GLY A 42 -0.18 -25.65 -7.33
C GLY A 42 1.25 -26.21 -7.50
N GLN A 43 1.68 -26.51 -8.72
CA GLN A 43 3.03 -27.04 -9.04
C GLN A 43 4.13 -25.97 -9.09
N HIS A 44 3.75 -24.70 -9.28
CA HIS A 44 4.63 -23.54 -9.21
C HIS A 44 4.04 -22.61 -8.16
N GLY A 45 4.82 -22.25 -7.13
CA GLY A 45 4.35 -21.69 -5.86
C GLY A 45 3.17 -20.70 -5.93
N THR A 46 2.36 -20.68 -4.88
CA THR A 46 1.11 -19.89 -4.80
C THR A 46 1.32 -18.38 -4.60
N ALA A 47 2.54 -17.88 -4.83
CA ALA A 47 2.88 -16.48 -4.64
C ALA A 47 2.03 -15.61 -5.56
N ARG A 48 1.37 -14.61 -4.98
CA ARG A 48 0.56 -13.64 -5.70
C ARG A 48 0.58 -12.31 -4.98
N TRP A 49 0.21 -11.26 -5.70
CA TRP A 49 -0.06 -9.97 -5.08
C TRP A 49 -1.20 -10.08 -4.06
N ALA A 50 -1.02 -9.41 -2.92
CA ALA A 50 -2.07 -9.26 -1.92
C ALA A 50 -3.21 -8.41 -2.48
N THR A 51 -4.43 -8.79 -2.18
CA THR A 51 -5.63 -8.01 -2.51
C THR A 51 -5.73 -6.79 -1.60
N LYS A 52 -6.52 -5.79 -2.01
CA LYS A 52 -6.77 -4.60 -1.18
C LYS A 52 -7.42 -4.95 0.17
N SER A 53 -8.21 -6.02 0.24
CA SER A 53 -8.83 -6.47 1.49
C SER A 53 -7.79 -7.07 2.44
N GLU A 54 -6.92 -7.94 1.93
CA GLU A 54 -5.84 -8.54 2.71
C GLU A 54 -4.90 -7.46 3.26
N ILE A 55 -4.47 -6.51 2.44
CA ILE A 55 -3.63 -5.37 2.89
C ILE A 55 -4.30 -4.59 4.02
N LYS A 56 -5.62 -4.36 3.96
CA LYS A 56 -6.37 -3.63 5.01
C LYS A 56 -6.55 -4.44 6.30
N GLN A 57 -6.56 -5.77 6.20
CA GLN A 57 -6.69 -6.66 7.34
C GLN A 57 -5.34 -6.89 8.03
N THR A 58 -4.25 -6.95 7.25
CA THR A 58 -2.90 -7.23 7.74
C THR A 58 -2.22 -5.98 8.29
N PHE A 59 -2.32 -4.83 7.63
CA PHE A 59 -1.57 -3.64 8.01
C PHE A 59 -2.46 -2.54 8.57
N ILE A 60 -1.95 -1.86 9.60
CA ILE A 60 -2.62 -0.72 10.21
C ILE A 60 -2.34 0.54 9.38
N PRO A 61 -3.38 1.23 8.86
CA PRO A 61 -3.20 2.52 8.24
C PRO A 61 -2.94 3.60 9.29
N LEU A 62 -1.82 4.31 9.16
CA LEU A 62 -1.37 5.32 10.10
C LEU A 62 -1.11 6.65 9.38
N PRO A 63 -1.81 7.75 9.71
CA PRO A 63 -1.45 9.08 9.20
C PRO A 63 -0.01 9.41 9.57
N PHE A 64 0.86 9.56 8.57
CA PHE A 64 2.30 9.76 8.78
C PHE A 64 2.60 11.26 8.85
N GLU A 65 2.59 11.82 10.07
CA GLU A 65 2.63 13.26 10.33
C GLU A 65 3.79 13.63 11.30
N PRO A 66 5.06 13.41 10.92
CA PRO A 66 6.21 13.61 11.81
C PRO A 66 6.33 15.04 12.35
N GLU A 67 5.90 16.06 11.61
CA GLU A 67 5.90 17.44 12.09
C GLU A 67 5.02 17.68 13.32
N LYS A 68 3.93 16.90 13.46
CA LYS A 68 3.06 16.93 14.64
C LYS A 68 3.66 16.09 15.77
N TRP A 69 4.17 14.90 15.45
CA TRP A 69 4.77 13.99 16.42
C TRP A 69 5.95 14.63 17.14
N ARG A 70 6.81 15.35 16.41
CA ARG A 70 7.96 16.08 16.96
C ARG A 70 7.57 17.24 17.91
N LYS A 71 6.30 17.60 17.97
CA LYS A 71 5.71 18.58 18.90
C LYS A 71 4.94 17.91 20.04
N GLY A 72 4.99 16.57 20.14
CA GLY A 72 4.22 15.79 21.11
C GLY A 72 2.72 15.69 20.79
N VAL A 73 2.30 16.04 19.57
CA VAL A 73 0.89 16.07 19.17
C VAL A 73 0.57 14.87 18.28
N ALA A 74 -0.56 14.21 18.55
CA ALA A 74 -1.07 13.08 17.76
C ALA A 74 -0.03 11.97 17.57
N LEU A 75 0.70 11.65 18.65
CA LEU A 75 1.69 10.57 18.66
C LEU A 75 1.05 9.23 18.28
N PRO A 76 1.75 8.40 17.49
CA PRO A 76 1.26 7.08 17.10
C PRO A 76 1.14 6.17 18.34
N THR A 77 0.02 5.47 18.46
CA THR A 77 -0.23 4.49 19.53
C THR A 77 0.14 3.06 19.15
N VAL A 78 0.52 2.85 17.88
CA VAL A 78 0.89 1.54 17.35
C VAL A 78 2.38 1.47 17.11
N GLN A 79 2.94 0.30 17.40
CA GLN A 79 4.35 -0.05 17.23
C GLN A 79 4.47 -1.10 16.14
N GLY A 80 5.56 -1.07 15.37
CA GLY A 80 5.77 -1.99 14.26
C GLY A 80 6.64 -1.42 13.14
N THR A 81 6.62 -2.09 11.99
CA THR A 81 7.42 -1.70 10.82
C THR A 81 6.55 -1.06 9.75
N VAL A 82 6.94 0.11 9.26
CA VAL A 82 6.38 0.71 8.04
C VAL A 82 6.83 -0.12 6.83
N VAL A 83 5.88 -0.83 6.22
CA VAL A 83 6.11 -1.69 5.04
C VAL A 83 5.65 -1.04 3.73
N GLY A 84 4.94 0.09 3.82
CA GLY A 84 4.53 0.84 2.66
C GLY A 84 3.87 2.16 3.03
N CYS A 85 3.56 2.95 2.02
CA CYS A 85 2.83 4.21 2.20
C CYS A 85 1.85 4.43 1.05
N ARG A 86 0.83 5.23 1.31
CA ARG A 86 -0.11 5.74 0.32
C ARG A 86 -0.15 7.26 0.46
N GLY A 87 0.23 7.96 -0.60
CA GLY A 87 0.16 9.41 -0.68
C GLY A 87 -1.04 9.87 -1.50
N SER A 88 -1.74 10.91 -1.04
CA SER A 88 -2.61 11.74 -1.87
C SER A 88 -2.37 13.20 -1.54
N GLY A 89 -1.73 13.92 -2.46
CA GLY A 89 -1.32 15.31 -2.25
C GLY A 89 -0.40 15.46 -1.04
N LYS A 90 -0.79 16.32 -0.08
CA LYS A 90 -0.01 16.60 1.15
C LYS A 90 -0.24 15.57 2.28
N LYS A 91 -1.09 14.57 2.09
CA LYS A 91 -1.42 13.58 3.13
C LYS A 91 -0.76 12.25 2.79
N THR A 92 0.07 11.77 3.71
CA THR A 92 0.71 10.46 3.64
C THR A 92 0.14 9.55 4.70
N VAL A 93 -0.27 8.34 4.32
CA VAL A 93 -0.71 7.28 5.23
C VAL A 93 0.29 6.14 5.10
N ALA A 94 0.99 5.82 6.19
CA ALA A 94 1.82 4.64 6.30
C ALA A 94 0.97 3.39 6.49
N LEU A 95 1.47 2.26 5.98
CA LEU A 95 0.97 0.93 6.29
C LEU A 95 1.96 0.30 7.26
N VAL A 96 1.51 0.10 8.50
CA VAL A 96 2.35 -0.43 9.59
C VAL A 96 1.99 -1.90 9.81
N ASP A 97 3.00 -2.76 9.73
CA ASP A 97 2.91 -4.14 10.19
C ASP A 97 3.24 -4.17 11.68
N THR A 98 2.26 -4.51 12.51
CA THR A 98 2.39 -4.61 13.97
C THR A 98 2.65 -6.04 14.44
N GLY A 99 2.85 -6.98 13.50
CA GLY A 99 3.23 -8.35 13.84
C GLY A 99 4.64 -8.42 14.40
N ASP A 100 4.93 -9.48 15.15
CA ASP A 100 6.29 -9.82 15.57
C ASP A 100 7.04 -10.45 14.38
N VAL A 101 7.51 -9.58 13.47
CA VAL A 101 8.13 -9.95 12.21
C VAL A 101 9.43 -9.20 11.98
N HIS A 102 10.37 -9.85 11.30
CA HIS A 102 11.57 -9.20 10.81
C HIS A 102 11.38 -8.75 9.36
N THR A 103 11.79 -7.52 9.06
CA THR A 103 11.67 -6.96 7.72
C THR A 103 13.04 -6.79 7.07
N LEU A 104 13.16 -7.28 5.82
CA LEU A 104 14.35 -7.11 4.99
C LEU A 104 14.04 -6.19 3.81
N MET A 105 14.72 -5.04 3.75
CA MET A 105 14.62 -4.11 2.61
C MET A 105 15.79 -4.34 1.63
N VAL A 106 15.50 -4.96 0.49
CA VAL A 106 16.47 -5.19 -0.60
C VAL A 106 16.21 -4.20 -1.74
N GLY A 107 17.26 -3.60 -2.27
CA GLY A 107 17.15 -2.80 -3.48
C GLY A 107 18.49 -2.20 -3.92
N ALA A 108 18.55 -1.78 -5.19
CA ALA A 108 19.75 -1.20 -5.79
C ALA A 108 20.18 0.12 -5.12
N ALA A 109 21.35 0.66 -5.50
CA ALA A 109 21.74 2.01 -5.10
C ALA A 109 20.72 3.04 -5.63
N GLY A 110 20.46 4.11 -4.87
CA GLY A 110 19.57 5.19 -5.30
C GLY A 110 18.06 4.92 -5.18
N VAL A 111 17.61 3.69 -4.91
CA VAL A 111 16.17 3.37 -4.76
C VAL A 111 15.52 3.95 -3.49
N GLY A 112 16.31 4.63 -2.66
CA GLY A 112 15.82 5.28 -1.44
C GLY A 112 15.62 4.36 -0.24
N LYS A 113 16.41 3.29 -0.09
CA LYS A 113 16.41 2.43 1.12
C LYS A 113 16.50 3.25 2.42
N THR A 114 17.35 4.26 2.44
CA THR A 114 17.49 5.14 3.61
C THR A 114 16.33 6.13 3.73
N ALA A 115 16.03 6.86 2.66
CA ALA A 115 15.06 7.96 2.69
C ALA A 115 13.59 7.52 2.82
N TYR A 116 13.21 6.41 2.19
CA TYR A 116 11.81 5.97 2.09
C TYR A 116 11.48 4.75 2.93
N PHE A 117 12.48 4.04 3.47
CA PHE A 117 12.25 2.88 4.33
C PHE A 117 12.86 3.07 5.72
N LEU A 118 14.17 3.29 5.83
CA LEU A 118 14.87 3.35 7.12
C LEU A 118 14.45 4.55 7.97
N TYR A 119 14.53 5.77 7.42
CA TYR A 119 14.18 6.98 8.16
C TYR A 119 12.71 7.01 8.61
N PRO A 120 11.72 6.65 7.78
CA PRO A 120 10.33 6.55 8.25
C PRO A 120 10.13 5.55 9.39
N ASN A 121 10.84 4.42 9.36
CA ASN A 121 10.78 3.43 10.44
C ASN A 121 11.40 3.93 11.74
N ILE A 122 12.54 4.63 11.68
CA ILE A 122 13.15 5.25 12.86
C ILE A 122 12.27 6.37 13.42
N GLU A 123 11.67 7.19 12.56
CA GLU A 123 10.73 8.24 12.99
C GLU A 123 9.51 7.63 13.70
N LEU A 124 8.91 6.57 13.14
CA LEU A 124 7.82 5.84 13.80
C LEU A 124 8.28 5.23 15.13
N ALA A 125 9.48 4.65 15.18
CA ALA A 125 10.04 4.08 16.40
C ALA A 125 10.16 5.13 17.51
N CYS A 126 10.76 6.27 17.22
CA CYS A 126 10.86 7.38 18.16
C CYS A 126 9.49 7.89 18.61
N ALA A 127 8.57 8.11 17.66
CA ALA A 127 7.26 8.68 17.95
C ALA A 127 6.34 7.74 18.74
N SER A 128 6.50 6.43 18.58
CA SER A 128 5.72 5.39 19.29
C SER A 128 6.41 4.88 20.58
N GLY A 129 7.57 5.44 20.94
CA GLY A 129 8.31 5.06 22.15
C GLY A 129 9.09 3.75 22.06
N MET A 130 9.33 3.22 20.85
CA MET A 130 10.18 2.05 20.65
C MET A 130 11.66 2.41 20.80
N SER A 131 12.39 1.64 21.60
CA SER A 131 13.85 1.68 21.60
C SER A 131 14.40 0.93 20.39
N PHE A 132 15.52 1.39 19.85
CA PHE A 132 16.17 0.75 18.70
C PHE A 132 17.68 0.81 18.84
N VAL A 133 18.35 -0.15 18.21
CA VAL A 133 19.79 -0.19 18.03
C VAL A 133 20.06 -0.19 16.53
N SER A 134 21.03 0.62 16.10
CA SER A 134 21.36 0.75 14.68
C SER A 134 22.85 0.53 14.48
N THR A 135 23.20 -0.49 13.69
CA THR A 135 24.56 -0.69 13.19
C THR A 135 24.74 0.12 11.91
N ASP A 136 25.22 1.35 12.04
CA ASP A 136 25.34 2.29 10.93
C ASP A 136 26.80 2.58 10.58
N THR A 137 27.29 1.97 9.51
CA THR A 137 28.66 2.18 9.04
C THR A 137 28.89 3.55 8.41
N LYS A 138 27.83 4.28 8.00
CA LYS A 138 27.94 5.63 7.44
C LYS A 138 27.84 6.72 8.51
N GLY A 139 27.22 6.40 9.64
CA GLY A 139 26.91 7.34 10.73
C GLY A 139 25.83 8.37 10.38
N ASP A 140 25.10 8.19 9.27
CA ASP A 140 24.03 9.08 8.85
C ASP A 140 22.84 9.06 9.82
N ILE A 141 22.54 7.91 10.43
CA ILE A 141 21.45 7.75 11.38
C ILE A 141 21.80 8.47 12.69
N ALA A 142 23.01 8.29 13.20
CA ALA A 142 23.47 8.99 14.39
C ALA A 142 23.44 10.51 14.19
N ARG A 143 23.93 11.00 13.03
CA ARG A 143 23.92 12.44 12.71
C ARG A 143 22.52 13.02 12.51
N ASN A 144 21.70 12.36 11.69
CA ASN A 144 20.42 12.92 11.25
C ASN A 144 19.29 12.66 12.26
N TYR A 145 19.25 11.46 12.84
CA TYR A 145 18.18 11.04 13.73
C TYR A 145 18.54 11.05 15.21
N GLY A 146 19.83 11.03 15.58
CA GLY A 146 20.23 11.15 16.98
C GLY A 146 19.71 12.44 17.64
N THR A 147 19.91 13.58 16.96
CA THR A 147 19.39 14.87 17.43
C THR A 147 17.86 14.90 17.46
N ILE A 148 17.18 14.30 16.47
CA ILE A 148 15.72 14.27 16.41
C ILE A 148 15.16 13.44 17.57
N ALA A 149 15.69 12.23 17.78
CA ALA A 149 15.29 11.32 18.85
C ALA A 149 15.45 11.98 20.24
N SER A 150 16.59 12.63 20.48
CA SER A 150 16.83 13.30 21.75
C SER A 150 15.95 14.54 21.95
N LYS A 151 15.95 15.47 20.98
CA LYS A 151 15.31 16.78 21.13
C LYS A 151 13.79 16.73 21.08
N HIS A 152 13.22 15.88 20.23
CA HIS A 152 11.78 15.85 19.97
C HIS A 152 11.05 14.71 20.67
N TYR A 153 11.77 13.64 21.01
CA TYR A 153 11.16 12.44 21.58
C TYR A 153 11.75 12.06 22.96
N GLY A 154 12.72 12.82 23.48
CA GLY A 154 13.26 12.63 24.83
C GLY A 154 14.19 11.42 24.99
N TYR A 155 14.71 10.87 23.90
CA TYR A 155 15.59 9.70 23.96
C TYR A 155 16.98 10.09 24.51
N ASN A 156 17.56 9.20 25.32
CA ASN A 156 18.98 9.24 25.65
C ASN A 156 19.76 8.47 24.57
N VAL A 157 20.44 9.19 23.68
CA VAL A 157 21.15 8.61 22.55
C VAL A 157 22.60 8.35 22.94
N SER A 158 23.05 7.11 22.77
CA SER A 158 24.44 6.69 23.00
C SER A 158 24.98 6.02 21.75
N VAL A 159 26.28 6.22 21.49
CA VAL A 159 27.04 5.51 20.44
C VAL A 159 27.93 4.50 21.16
N LEU A 160 27.79 3.24 20.78
CA LEU A 160 28.53 2.10 21.35
C LEU A 160 29.79 1.82 20.52
#